data_AF-A0AA35GAE8-F1
#
_entry.id   AF-A0AA35GAE8-F1
#
_cell.length_a   1.000
_cell.length_b   1.000
_cell.length_c   1.000
_cell.angle_alpha   90.00
_cell.angle_beta   90.00
_cell.angle_gamma   90.00
#
_symmetry.space_group_name_H-M   'P 1'
#
loop_
_entity.id
_entity.type
_entity.pdbx_description
1 polymer ?
#
loop_
_entity_poly.entity_id
_entity_poly.type
_entity_poly.pdbx_seq_one_letter_code
_entity_poly.pdbx_strand_id
1 'polypeptide(L)'
;MLPAAMRRRKAGYHRTEIDGDLLSRTGLDEVSLCRLRKAFWCRFGAISYKDRVRLLEGGMHARLQFLNDVLRQALPAGQWARWLRYIEHGEKDLFEMARGEYPVSPYLIRLYSALFGIRVEYLLVGQEPAPSPRGVSIDVLDAGAGAWLGGDPGRRPDPGVPGGR
;
A
#
# COMPACT_ATOMS: atom_id res chain seq x y z
N MET A 1 -9.24 -22.87 -23.06
CA MET A 1 -9.23 -21.45 -23.46
C MET A 1 -8.80 -20.62 -22.26
N LEU A 2 -7.59 -20.05 -22.28
CA LEU A 2 -7.13 -19.12 -21.25
C LEU A 2 -7.67 -17.70 -21.56
N PRO A 3 -8.15 -16.92 -20.58
CA PRO A 3 -8.72 -15.61 -20.86
C PRO A 3 -7.68 -14.63 -21.41
N ALA A 4 -8.09 -13.81 -22.38
CA ALA A 4 -7.30 -12.75 -23.01
C ALA A 4 -6.85 -11.62 -22.04
N ALA A 5 -7.21 -11.70 -20.75
CA ALA A 5 -6.75 -10.79 -19.70
C ALA A 5 -5.26 -10.98 -19.35
N MET A 6 -4.64 -12.09 -19.77
CA MET A 6 -3.23 -12.39 -19.54
C MET A 6 -2.30 -11.76 -20.59
N ARG A 7 -2.67 -10.60 -21.15
CA ARG A 7 -1.74 -9.78 -21.93
C ARG A 7 -0.66 -9.29 -20.96
N ARG A 8 0.58 -9.75 -21.19
CA ARG A 8 1.82 -9.20 -20.61
C ARG A 8 1.74 -7.67 -20.63
N ARG A 9 1.30 -7.06 -19.52
CA ARG A 9 1.58 -5.65 -19.28
C ARG A 9 3.10 -5.61 -19.14
N LYS A 10 3.78 -4.90 -20.04
CA LYS A 10 5.18 -4.52 -19.81
C LYS A 10 5.23 -4.01 -18.36
N ALA A 11 6.11 -4.57 -17.53
CA ALA A 11 6.37 -4.09 -16.18
C ALA A 11 6.99 -2.68 -16.29
N GLY A 12 6.14 -1.72 -16.64
CA GLY A 12 6.46 -0.33 -16.80
C GLY A 12 6.34 0.33 -15.46
N TYR A 13 7.34 1.11 -15.10
CA TYR A 13 7.18 2.10 -14.07
C TYR A 13 6.02 3.02 -14.48
N HIS A 14 4.95 3.01 -13.69
CA HIS A 14 3.88 3.99 -13.80
C HIS A 14 4.13 5.03 -12.72
N ARG A 15 4.39 6.26 -13.16
CA ARG A 15 4.46 7.42 -12.28
C ARG A 15 3.08 7.61 -11.66
N THR A 16 3.05 7.89 -10.36
CA THR A 16 1.80 8.28 -9.68
C THR A 16 1.81 9.77 -9.40
N GLU A 17 0.62 10.37 -9.26
CA GLU A 17 0.46 11.80 -8.97
C GLU A 17 1.16 12.22 -7.67
N ILE A 18 1.30 11.30 -6.70
CA ILE A 18 1.95 11.54 -5.41
C ILE A 18 3.46 11.28 -5.41
N ASP A 19 4.06 10.84 -6.54
CA ASP A 19 5.49 10.46 -6.55
C ASP A 19 6.38 11.62 -6.09
N GLY A 20 6.03 12.88 -6.41
CA GLY A 20 6.77 14.05 -5.94
C GLY A 20 6.79 14.19 -4.41
N ASP A 21 5.64 14.03 -3.76
CA ASP A 21 5.51 14.07 -2.30
C ASP A 21 6.18 12.87 -1.62
N LEU A 22 6.01 11.67 -2.19
CA LEU A 22 6.64 10.47 -1.68
C LEU A 22 8.16 10.59 -1.69
N LEU A 23 8.76 11.07 -2.78
CA LEU A 23 10.20 11.23 -2.91
C LEU A 23 10.74 12.30 -1.96
N SER A 24 10.04 13.44 -1.82
CA SER A 24 10.47 14.53 -0.93
C SER A 24 10.45 14.09 0.54
N ARG A 25 9.45 13.31 0.95
CA ARG A 25 9.29 12.84 2.34
C ARG A 25 10.22 11.70 2.68
N THR A 26 10.32 10.69 1.83
CA THR A 26 11.10 9.46 2.11
C THR A 26 12.60 9.63 1.88
N GLY A 27 13.02 10.66 1.12
CA GLY A 27 14.40 10.84 0.70
C GLY A 27 14.90 9.81 -0.32
N LEU A 28 13.98 9.00 -0.85
CA LEU A 28 14.23 8.11 -1.99
C LEU A 28 14.40 8.94 -3.26
N ASP A 29 15.21 8.41 -4.18
CA ASP A 29 15.36 8.99 -5.52
C ASP A 29 14.43 8.29 -6.52
N GLU A 30 14.11 8.98 -7.62
CA GLU A 30 13.19 8.49 -8.66
C GLU A 30 13.68 7.19 -9.31
N VAL A 31 15.01 7.01 -9.45
CA VAL A 31 15.58 5.80 -10.05
C VAL A 31 15.37 4.60 -9.13
N SER A 32 15.58 4.77 -7.83
CA SER A 32 15.31 3.75 -6.81
C SER A 32 13.83 3.41 -6.75
N LEU A 33 12.92 4.38 -6.80
CA LEU A 33 11.47 4.15 -6.84
C LEU A 33 11.06 3.38 -8.11
N CYS A 34 11.61 3.74 -9.26
CA CYS A 34 11.37 3.06 -10.53
C CYS A 34 11.86 1.61 -10.50
N ARG A 35 13.08 1.38 -10.00
CA ARG A 35 13.66 0.03 -9.82
C ARG A 35 12.82 -0.82 -8.88
N LEU A 36 12.39 -0.25 -7.76
CA LEU A 36 11.54 -0.92 -6.79
C LEU A 36 10.22 -1.40 -7.39
N ARG A 37 9.48 -0.52 -8.05
CA ARG A 37 8.20 -0.87 -8.68
C ARG A 37 8.37 -1.92 -9.77
N LYS A 38 9.42 -1.82 -10.59
CA LYS A 38 9.76 -2.85 -11.58
C LYS A 38 10.07 -4.19 -10.91
N ALA A 39 10.90 -4.20 -9.87
CA ALA A 39 11.26 -5.41 -9.13
C ALA A 39 10.03 -6.09 -8.54
N PHE A 40 9.10 -5.32 -7.97
CA PHE A 40 7.83 -5.82 -7.48
C PHE A 40 7.01 -6.51 -8.57
N TRP A 41 6.71 -5.83 -9.68
CA TRP A 41 5.88 -6.41 -10.74
C TRP A 41 6.55 -7.61 -11.41
N CYS A 42 7.87 -7.57 -11.60
CA CYS A 42 8.62 -8.71 -12.11
C CYS A 42 8.54 -9.91 -11.16
N ARG A 43 8.79 -9.70 -9.85
CA ARG A 43 8.76 -10.77 -8.85
C ARG A 43 7.37 -11.35 -8.70
N PHE A 44 6.35 -10.50 -8.55
CA PHE A 44 4.95 -10.92 -8.43
C PHE A 44 4.46 -11.67 -9.68
N GLY A 45 4.83 -11.18 -10.86
CA GLY A 45 4.51 -11.83 -12.13
C GLY A 45 5.18 -13.19 -12.32
N ALA A 46 6.33 -13.41 -11.68
CA ALA A 46 7.08 -14.67 -11.73
C ALA A 46 6.61 -15.71 -10.69
N ILE A 47 5.76 -15.34 -9.72
CA ILE A 47 5.23 -16.28 -8.72
C ILE A 47 4.32 -17.29 -9.44
N SER A 48 4.48 -18.58 -9.09
CA SER A 48 3.58 -19.64 -9.52
C SER A 48 2.13 -19.31 -9.11
N TYR A 49 1.13 -19.80 -9.86
CA TYR A 49 -0.26 -19.57 -9.48
C TYR A 49 -0.56 -20.05 -8.05
N LYS A 50 -0.05 -21.24 -7.68
CA LYS A 50 -0.24 -21.84 -6.35
C LYS A 50 0.33 -20.96 -5.23
N ASP A 51 1.53 -20.43 -5.42
CA ASP A 51 2.16 -19.59 -4.39
C ASP A 51 1.57 -18.18 -4.37
N ARG A 52 1.04 -17.70 -5.50
CA ARG A 52 0.28 -16.45 -5.54
C ARG A 52 -1.01 -16.58 -4.74
N VAL A 53 -1.78 -17.65 -4.92
CA VAL A 53 -2.99 -17.90 -4.12
C VAL A 53 -2.65 -17.95 -2.64
N ARG A 54 -1.61 -18.72 -2.26
CA ARG A 54 -1.12 -18.77 -0.87
C ARG A 54 -0.73 -17.40 -0.32
N LEU A 55 -0.08 -16.55 -1.12
CA LEU A 55 0.30 -15.19 -0.71
C LEU A 55 -0.92 -14.29 -0.46
N LEU A 56 -1.93 -14.38 -1.32
CA LEU A 56 -3.15 -13.58 -1.21
C LEU A 56 -4.05 -14.06 -0.06
N GLU A 57 -4.06 -15.36 0.24
CA GLU A 57 -4.81 -15.96 1.35
C GLU A 57 -4.06 -15.88 2.69
N GLY A 58 -2.72 -15.81 2.68
CA GLY A 58 -1.84 -15.89 3.86
C GLY A 58 -1.88 -14.69 4.83
N GLY A 59 -2.87 -13.80 4.70
CA GLY A 59 -3.03 -12.63 5.57
C GLY A 59 -2.07 -11.48 5.28
N MET A 60 -2.32 -10.34 5.93
CA MET A 60 -1.58 -9.09 5.71
C MET A 60 -0.08 -9.26 5.96
N HIS A 61 0.29 -10.05 6.96
CA HIS A 61 1.68 -10.27 7.37
C HIS A 61 2.51 -10.97 6.28
N ALA A 62 1.97 -12.00 5.61
CA ALA A 62 2.64 -12.65 4.49
C ALA A 62 2.89 -11.69 3.32
N ARG A 63 1.92 -10.82 3.03
CA ARG A 63 2.03 -9.82 1.98
C ARG A 63 3.01 -8.71 2.36
N LEU A 64 3.03 -8.29 3.62
CA LEU A 64 4.02 -7.34 4.13
C LEU A 64 5.43 -7.93 4.05
N GLN A 65 5.63 -9.19 4.44
CA GLN A 65 6.92 -9.87 4.29
C GLN A 65 7.38 -9.85 2.82
N PHE A 66 6.46 -10.19 1.89
CA PHE A 66 6.77 -10.14 0.47
C PHE A 66 7.21 -8.75 -0.01
N LEU A 67 6.52 -7.69 0.44
CA LEU A 67 6.91 -6.32 0.10
C LEU A 67 8.24 -5.92 0.74
N ASN A 68 8.49 -6.28 2.00
CA ASN A 68 9.76 -6.04 2.70
C ASN A 68 10.93 -6.69 1.96
N ASP A 69 10.78 -7.95 1.52
CA ASP A 69 11.79 -8.66 0.76
C ASP A 69 12.12 -7.94 -0.55
N VAL A 70 11.09 -7.51 -1.29
CA VAL A 70 11.27 -6.78 -2.55
C VAL A 70 11.98 -5.46 -2.28
N LEU A 71 11.56 -4.73 -1.24
CA LEU A 71 12.12 -3.44 -0.88
C LEU A 71 13.59 -3.55 -0.51
N ARG A 72 13.94 -4.53 0.34
CA ARG A 72 15.30 -4.78 0.79
C ARG A 72 16.24 -5.16 -0.36
N GLN A 73 15.75 -5.93 -1.32
CA GLN A 73 16.55 -6.40 -2.46
C GLN A 73 16.68 -5.33 -3.56
N ALA A 74 15.68 -4.47 -3.73
CA ALA A 74 15.67 -3.48 -4.80
C ALA A 74 16.41 -2.18 -4.46
N LEU A 75 16.46 -1.82 -3.16
CA LEU A 75 17.09 -0.57 -2.73
C LEU A 75 18.59 -0.73 -2.47
N PRO A 76 19.42 0.23 -2.91
CA PRO A 76 20.80 0.35 -2.44
C PRO A 76 20.85 0.49 -0.91
N ALA A 77 21.93 0.00 -0.27
CA ALA A 77 22.07 0.00 1.19
C ALA A 77 21.84 1.38 1.84
N GLY A 78 22.33 2.45 1.21
CA GLY A 78 22.12 3.82 1.69
C GLY A 78 20.65 4.27 1.65
N GLN A 79 19.91 3.86 0.61
CA GLN A 79 18.47 4.16 0.51
C GLN A 79 17.64 3.30 1.45
N TRP A 80 18.01 2.05 1.64
CA TRP A 80 17.40 1.20 2.66
C TRP A 80 17.55 1.79 4.07
N ALA A 81 18.74 2.27 4.43
CA ALA A 81 18.95 2.91 5.73
C ALA A 81 18.16 4.22 5.89
N ARG A 82 17.98 5.00 4.81
CA ARG A 82 17.12 6.20 4.82
C ARG A 82 15.66 5.84 5.00
N TRP A 83 15.20 4.82 4.29
CA TRP A 83 13.85 4.29 4.42
C TRP A 83 13.55 3.88 5.86
N LEU A 84 14.40 3.07 6.49
CA LEU A 84 14.24 2.64 7.89
C LEU A 84 14.14 3.83 8.86
N ARG A 85 15.00 4.84 8.68
CA ARG A 85 14.93 6.07 9.48
C ARG A 85 13.62 6.83 9.28
N TYR A 86 13.13 6.92 8.05
CA TYR A 86 11.90 7.62 7.72
C TYR A 86 10.67 6.96 8.37
N ILE A 87 10.62 5.64 8.37
CA ILE A 87 9.52 4.91 9.01
C ILE A 87 9.70 4.74 10.52
N GLU A 88 10.78 5.29 11.10
CA GLU A 88 11.13 5.19 12.51
C GLU A 88 11.15 3.74 13.03
N HIS A 89 11.55 2.81 12.17
CA HIS A 89 11.60 1.37 12.47
C HIS A 89 12.93 0.76 12.02
N GLY A 90 13.43 -0.20 12.79
CA GLY A 90 14.55 -1.05 12.44
C GLY A 90 14.14 -2.24 11.57
N GLU A 91 15.15 -2.98 11.08
CA GLU A 91 14.90 -4.23 10.36
C GLU A 91 14.17 -5.26 11.23
N LYS A 92 14.46 -5.29 12.53
CA LYS A 92 13.82 -6.17 13.51
C LYS A 92 12.32 -5.90 13.63
N ASP A 93 11.94 -4.64 13.73
CA ASP A 93 10.53 -4.24 13.86
C ASP A 93 9.73 -4.67 12.62
N LEU A 94 10.30 -4.46 11.43
CA LEU A 94 9.66 -4.92 10.18
C LEU A 94 9.50 -6.44 10.12
N PHE A 95 10.46 -7.19 10.67
CA PHE A 95 10.39 -8.65 10.74
C PHE A 95 9.33 -9.12 11.73
N GLU A 96 9.23 -8.50 12.91
CA GLU A 96 8.22 -8.79 13.93
C GLU A 96 6.80 -8.46 13.42
N MET A 97 6.63 -7.32 12.74
CA MET A 97 5.39 -6.97 12.07
C MET A 97 5.00 -7.99 10.99
N ALA A 98 5.97 -8.48 10.22
CA ALA A 98 5.74 -9.47 9.18
C ALA A 98 5.48 -10.89 9.72
N ARG A 99 5.78 -11.14 11.01
CA ARG A 99 5.40 -12.37 11.74
C ARG A 99 4.06 -12.23 12.47
N GLY A 100 3.47 -11.04 12.48
CA GLY A 100 2.23 -10.77 13.21
C GLY A 100 2.43 -10.61 14.72
N GLU A 101 3.66 -10.40 15.17
CA GLU A 101 3.99 -10.17 16.57
C GLU A 101 3.72 -8.70 16.97
N TYR A 102 3.58 -7.81 15.99
CA TYR A 102 3.28 -6.39 16.18
C TYR A 102 2.22 -5.91 15.17
N PRO A 103 1.26 -5.05 15.58
CA PRO A 103 0.26 -4.51 14.67
C PRO A 103 0.87 -3.59 13.60
N VAL A 104 0.40 -3.73 12.36
CA VAL A 104 0.81 -2.85 11.26
C VAL A 104 -0.06 -1.60 11.28
N SER A 105 0.55 -0.43 11.39
CA SER A 105 -0.20 0.83 11.42
C SER A 105 -0.89 1.12 10.07
N PRO A 106 -2.07 1.76 10.05
CA PRO A 106 -2.72 2.19 8.82
C PRO A 106 -1.86 3.11 7.95
N TYR A 107 -1.00 3.91 8.60
CA TYR A 107 0.00 4.74 7.93
C TYR A 107 0.98 3.90 7.12
N LEU A 108 1.58 2.86 7.71
CA LEU A 108 2.51 1.98 6.99
C LEU A 108 1.82 1.30 5.82
N ILE A 109 0.59 0.84 5.97
CA ILE A 109 -0.16 0.21 4.87
C ILE A 109 -0.28 1.17 3.67
N ARG A 110 -0.65 2.43 3.92
CA ARG A 110 -0.75 3.47 2.89
C ARG A 110 0.61 3.78 2.27
N LEU A 111 1.64 3.92 3.11
CA LEU A 111 2.99 4.23 2.68
C LEU A 111 3.57 3.12 1.77
N TYR A 112 3.44 1.85 2.16
CA TYR A 112 3.84 0.72 1.31
C TYR A 112 3.04 0.72 -0.01
N SER A 113 1.73 0.96 0.06
CA SER A 113 0.90 1.00 -1.15
C SER A 113 1.30 2.13 -2.11
N ALA A 114 1.59 3.32 -1.58
CA ALA A 114 2.13 4.46 -2.32
C ALA A 114 3.49 4.14 -2.96
N LEU A 115 4.38 3.54 -2.18
CA LEU A 115 5.73 3.17 -2.59
C LEU A 115 5.72 2.19 -3.76
N PHE A 116 4.91 1.13 -3.65
CA PHE A 116 4.76 0.13 -4.70
C PHE A 116 3.83 0.56 -5.84
N GLY A 117 3.13 1.70 -5.70
CA GLY A 117 2.20 2.20 -6.72
C GLY A 117 0.98 1.30 -6.89
N ILE A 118 0.57 0.61 -5.82
CA ILE A 118 -0.56 -0.33 -5.78
C ILE A 118 -1.65 0.18 -4.85
N ARG A 119 -2.85 -0.38 -4.96
CA ARG A 119 -3.94 -0.05 -4.04
C ARG A 119 -3.77 -0.76 -2.68
N VAL A 120 -4.35 -0.19 -1.63
CA VAL A 120 -4.26 -0.69 -0.24
C VAL A 120 -4.93 -2.06 -0.05
N GLU A 121 -5.88 -2.42 -0.91
CA GLU A 121 -6.62 -3.69 -0.85
C GLU A 121 -5.71 -4.91 -0.99
N TYR A 122 -4.55 -4.75 -1.64
CA TYR A 122 -3.53 -5.80 -1.68
C TYR A 122 -3.11 -6.18 -0.25
N LEU A 123 -2.69 -5.21 0.57
CA LEU A 123 -2.29 -5.48 1.96
C LEU A 123 -3.47 -5.83 2.85
N LEU A 124 -4.56 -5.06 2.79
CA LEU A 124 -5.69 -5.17 3.72
C LEU A 124 -6.48 -6.46 3.54
N VAL A 125 -6.85 -6.81 2.31
CA VAL A 125 -7.80 -7.90 2.05
C VAL A 125 -7.27 -8.97 1.09
N GLY A 126 -6.01 -8.85 0.64
CA GLY A 126 -5.40 -9.86 -0.21
C GLY A 126 -5.92 -9.86 -1.65
N GLN A 127 -6.40 -8.73 -2.16
CA GLN A 127 -6.70 -8.62 -3.59
C GLN A 127 -5.42 -8.68 -4.43
N GLU A 128 -5.52 -9.09 -5.70
CA GLU A 128 -4.37 -8.96 -6.61
C GLU A 128 -3.90 -7.49 -6.67
N PRO A 129 -2.58 -7.26 -6.72
CA PRO A 129 -2.05 -5.91 -6.78
C PRO A 129 -2.53 -5.26 -8.08
N ALA A 130 -3.15 -4.09 -7.94
CA ALA A 130 -3.62 -3.29 -9.05
C ALA A 130 -2.89 -1.93 -9.02
N PRO A 131 -2.39 -1.43 -10.16
CA PRO A 131 -1.79 -0.10 -10.24
C PRO A 131 -2.76 0.98 -9.76
N SER A 132 -2.26 1.97 -9.01
CA SER A 132 -3.00 3.18 -8.66
C SER A 132 -2.40 4.39 -9.36
N PRO A 133 -2.96 4.89 -10.48
CA PRO A 133 -2.42 6.05 -11.20
C PRO A 133 -2.37 7.33 -10.35
N ARG A 134 -3.38 7.54 -9.50
CA ARG A 134 -3.39 8.64 -8.53
C ARG A 134 -2.45 8.43 -7.36
N GLY A 135 -1.97 7.20 -7.16
CA GLY A 135 -1.26 6.78 -5.96
C GLY A 135 -2.20 6.61 -4.77
N VAL A 136 -1.62 6.33 -3.60
CA VAL A 136 -2.33 6.23 -2.33
C VAL A 136 -1.82 7.36 -1.44
N SER A 137 -2.71 8.26 -1.01
CA SER A 137 -2.31 9.32 -0.08
C SER A 137 -1.72 8.71 1.19
N ILE A 138 -0.50 9.17 1.52
CA ILE A 138 0.28 8.74 2.69
C ILE A 138 -0.26 9.42 3.95
N ASP A 139 -0.92 10.57 3.81
CA ASP A 139 -1.54 11.25 4.94
C ASP A 139 -2.72 10.43 5.46
N VAL A 140 -2.69 10.18 6.76
CA VAL A 140 -3.86 9.68 7.47
C VAL A 140 -4.83 10.84 7.49
N LEU A 141 -5.82 10.83 6.60
CA LEU A 141 -6.98 11.68 6.78
C LEU A 141 -7.51 11.38 8.18
N ASP A 142 -7.46 12.42 9.02
CA ASP A 142 -8.09 12.45 10.33
C ASP A 142 -9.51 11.90 10.21
N ALA A 143 -9.97 11.20 11.23
CA ALA A 143 -11.08 10.25 11.20
C ALA A 143 -12.46 10.83 10.78
N GLY A 144 -12.61 11.29 9.54
CA GLY A 144 -13.88 11.60 8.87
C GLY A 144 -14.40 10.45 8.01
N ALA A 145 -13.69 9.32 7.99
CA ALA A 145 -14.05 8.13 7.23
C ALA A 145 -14.89 7.11 8.04
N GLY A 146 -15.67 7.59 9.02
CA GLY A 146 -16.82 6.87 9.54
C GLY A 146 -17.95 6.68 8.51
N ALA A 147 -17.82 7.27 7.31
CA ALA A 147 -18.79 7.15 6.22
C ALA A 147 -18.77 5.81 5.46
N TRP A 148 -17.97 4.82 5.87
CA TRP A 148 -17.94 3.49 5.25
C TRP A 148 -18.76 2.42 6.00
N LEU A 149 -19.35 2.76 7.14
CA LEU A 149 -20.38 1.93 7.80
C LEU A 149 -21.72 2.63 7.61
N GLY A 150 -22.62 1.97 6.87
CA GLY A 150 -23.86 2.53 6.35
C GLY A 150 -24.66 3.37 7.36
N GLY A 151 -24.85 4.63 7.00
CA GLY A 151 -25.74 5.55 7.68
C GLY A 151 -26.04 6.70 6.73
N ASP A 152 -27.27 6.69 6.21
CA ASP A 152 -27.83 7.65 5.25
C ASP A 152 -27.49 9.12 5.60
N PRO A 153 -26.85 9.90 4.72
CA PRO A 153 -26.56 11.32 4.97
C PRO A 153 -27.80 12.23 4.83
N GLY A 154 -29.00 11.66 4.71
CA GLY A 154 -30.23 12.39 4.40
C GLY A 154 -30.99 13.06 5.56
N ARG A 155 -30.60 12.92 6.83
CA ARG A 155 -31.36 13.54 7.93
C ARG A 155 -30.85 14.95 8.25
N ARG A 156 -31.43 15.95 7.57
CA ARG A 156 -31.34 17.35 8.02
C ARG A 156 -31.87 17.47 9.45
N PRO A 157 -31.24 18.25 10.34
CA PRO A 157 -31.88 18.65 11.58
C PRO A 157 -33.07 19.55 11.25
N ASP A 158 -34.26 19.18 11.74
CA ASP A 158 -35.45 20.04 11.69
C ASP A 158 -35.16 21.34 12.45
N PRO A 159 -35.32 22.52 11.82
CA PRO A 159 -35.21 23.78 12.53
C PRO A 159 -36.57 24.15 13.12
N GLY A 160 -36.67 24.08 14.45
CA GLY A 160 -37.58 24.92 15.21
C GLY A 160 -38.92 24.29 15.59
N VAL A 161 -39.04 23.93 16.87
CA VAL A 161 -40.32 24.05 17.57
C VAL A 161 -40.17 25.21 18.56
N PRO A 162 -40.77 26.39 18.29
CA PRO A 162 -40.91 27.42 19.31
C PRO A 162 -42.04 27.03 20.27
N GLY A 163 -41.82 27.27 21.56
CA GLY A 163 -42.82 27.08 22.60
C GLY A 163 -44.03 28.02 22.50
N GLY A 164 -45.10 27.61 23.18
CA GLY A 164 -46.36 28.36 23.38
C GLY A 164 -47.53 27.57 22.80
N ARG A 165 -48.54 27.12 23.55
CA ARG A 165 -49.09 27.60 24.83
C ARG A 165 -49.45 26.43 25.75
#